data_AF-A0A2T4VTQ1-F1
#
_entry.id   AF-A0A2T4VTQ1-F1
#
_cell.length_a   1.000
_cell.length_b   1.000
_cell.length_c   1.000
_cell.angle_alpha   90.00
_cell.angle_beta   90.00
_cell.angle_gamma   90.00
#
_symmetry.space_group_name_H-M   'P 1'
#
loop_
_entity.id
_entity.type
_entity.pdbx_description
1 polymer ?
#
loop_
_entity_poly.entity_id
_entity_poly.type
_entity_poly.pdbx_seq_one_letter_code
_entity_poly.pdbx_strand_id
1 'polypeptide(L)'
;MRHPLPCCVILAPDADESLSSLLRDVLSDMGIALRPFGGAQRPDVVLALVQREDSVSRVLQAAGNAAGQAPVFVLLPFEDERLRRLAMSLGARGCYALGTPLELLKGLLRSVSDALGMRGERGRHEDGA
;
A
#
# COMPACT_ATOMS: atom_id res chain seq x y z
N MET A 1 -15.14 -4.35 -17.25
CA MET A 1 -13.86 -5.08 -17.36
C MET A 1 -13.22 -5.09 -15.98
N ARG A 2 -12.90 -6.26 -15.42
CA ARG A 2 -12.33 -6.36 -14.07
C ARG A 2 -10.84 -5.99 -14.15
N HIS A 3 -10.46 -4.86 -13.57
CA HIS A 3 -9.04 -4.47 -13.47
C HIS A 3 -8.29 -5.48 -12.57
N PRO A 4 -7.05 -5.85 -12.91
CA PRO A 4 -6.31 -6.83 -12.11
C PRO A 4 -6.01 -6.26 -10.71
N LEU A 5 -6.28 -7.09 -9.70
CA LEU A 5 -5.82 -6.84 -8.32
C LEU A 5 -4.29 -6.73 -8.31
N PRO A 6 -3.68 -5.94 -7.39
CA PRO A 6 -2.23 -5.93 -7.25
C PRO A 6 -1.75 -7.36 -6.99
N CYS A 7 -0.72 -7.80 -7.71
CA CYS A 7 -0.23 -9.17 -7.59
C CYS A 7 0.73 -9.32 -6.39
N CYS A 8 1.42 -8.23 -6.02
CA CYS A 8 2.44 -8.23 -4.97
C CYS A 8 2.35 -6.99 -4.08
N VAL A 9 2.24 -7.23 -2.77
CA VAL A 9 2.27 -6.21 -1.72
C VAL A 9 3.48 -6.45 -0.83
N ILE A 10 4.31 -5.42 -0.61
CA ILE A 10 5.42 -5.51 0.35
C ILE A 10 5.01 -4.85 1.66
N LEU A 11 5.24 -5.57 2.77
CA LEU A 11 5.05 -5.05 4.13
C LEU A 11 6.40 -4.60 4.70
N ALA A 12 6.46 -3.34 5.14
CA ALA A 12 7.63 -2.79 5.83
C ALA A 12 7.99 -3.61 7.09
N PRO A 13 9.29 -3.69 7.47
CA PRO A 13 9.83 -4.74 8.33
C PRO A 13 9.38 -4.69 9.80
N ASP A 14 8.70 -3.62 10.22
CA ASP A 14 8.29 -3.40 11.61
C ASP A 14 6.93 -4.01 11.98
N ALA A 15 6.33 -4.82 11.10
CA ALA A 15 5.07 -5.48 11.42
C ALA A 15 5.25 -6.73 12.27
N ASP A 16 4.57 -6.77 13.42
CA ASP A 16 4.45 -7.97 14.24
C ASP A 16 3.98 -9.18 13.41
N GLU A 17 4.45 -10.39 13.78
CA GLU A 17 4.10 -11.63 13.08
C GLU A 17 2.60 -11.88 13.02
N SER A 18 1.86 -11.49 14.06
CA SER A 18 0.39 -11.63 14.10
C SER A 18 -0.28 -10.77 13.02
N LEU A 19 0.15 -9.51 12.87
CA LEU A 19 -0.37 -8.63 11.84
C LEU A 19 0.06 -9.10 10.45
N SER A 20 1.31 -9.52 10.31
CA SER A 20 1.85 -10.05 9.06
C SER A 20 1.09 -11.30 8.60
N SER A 21 0.76 -12.23 9.52
CA SER A 21 -0.04 -13.41 9.20
C SER A 21 -1.48 -13.03 8.82
N LEU A 22 -2.13 -12.15 9.58
CA LEU A 22 -3.48 -11.68 9.27
C LEU A 22 -3.54 -11.02 7.88
N LEU A 23 -2.63 -10.09 7.61
CA LEU A 23 -2.55 -9.44 6.30
C LEU A 23 -2.24 -10.46 5.20
N ARG A 24 -1.39 -11.46 5.45
CA ARG A 24 -1.11 -12.51 4.49
C ARG A 24 -2.35 -13.32 4.16
N ASP A 25 -3.12 -13.74 5.16
CA ASP A 25 -4.33 -14.53 4.95
C ASP A 25 -5.38 -13.73 4.18
N VAL A 26 -5.58 -12.46 4.53
CA VAL A 26 -6.54 -11.57 3.88
C VAL A 26 -6.15 -11.25 2.43
N LEU A 27 -4.87 -10.96 2.21
CA LEU A 27 -4.35 -10.70 0.87
C LEU A 27 -4.39 -11.98 0.02
N SER A 28 -4.07 -13.14 0.61
CA SER A 28 -4.14 -14.43 -0.06
C SER A 28 -5.58 -14.80 -0.47
N ASP A 29 -6.58 -14.49 0.37
CA ASP A 29 -8.02 -14.63 0.01
C ASP A 29 -8.38 -13.80 -1.23
N MET A 30 -7.75 -12.63 -1.38
CA MET A 30 -7.89 -11.78 -2.55
C MET A 30 -7.02 -12.19 -3.75
N GLY A 31 -6.16 -13.22 -3.60
CA GLY A 31 -5.19 -13.63 -4.62
C GLY A 31 -3.96 -12.72 -4.72
N ILE A 32 -3.67 -11.93 -3.69
CA ILE A 32 -2.57 -10.97 -3.61
C ILE A 32 -1.43 -11.57 -2.78
N ALA A 33 -0.20 -11.58 -3.31
CA ALA A 33 0.95 -12.09 -2.56
C ALA A 33 1.50 -11.03 -1.59
N LEU A 34 1.52 -11.32 -0.29
CA LEU A 34 2.24 -10.51 0.70
C LEU A 34 3.70 -10.96 0.77
N ARG A 35 4.63 -10.01 0.66
CA ARG A 35 6.08 -10.24 0.78
C ARG A 35 6.68 -9.37 1.88
N PRO A 36 7.68 -9.89 2.62
CA PRO A 36 8.45 -9.07 3.55
C PRO A 36 9.30 -8.03 2.80
N PHE A 37 9.62 -6.94 3.47
CA PHE A 37 10.53 -5.91 2.98
C PHE A 37 11.93 -6.48 2.70
N GLY A 38 12.58 -6.03 1.62
CA GLY A 38 13.95 -6.43 1.25
C GLY A 38 14.08 -7.41 0.08
N GLY A 39 12.98 -7.72 -0.63
CA GLY A 39 13.03 -8.48 -1.88
C GLY A 39 13.51 -7.65 -3.09
N ALA A 40 14.11 -8.30 -4.09
CA ALA A 40 14.58 -7.66 -5.33
C ALA A 40 13.44 -7.35 -6.34
N GLN A 41 12.19 -7.70 -6.03
CA GLN A 41 11.06 -7.60 -6.94
C GLN A 41 10.29 -6.30 -6.69
N ARG A 42 9.91 -5.61 -7.78
CA ARG A 42 9.10 -4.38 -7.68
C ARG A 42 7.69 -4.72 -7.17
N PRO A 43 7.25 -4.13 -6.04
CA PRO A 43 5.89 -4.30 -5.56
C PRO A 43 4.89 -3.54 -6.44
N ASP A 44 3.64 -3.98 -6.46
CA ASP A 44 2.53 -3.17 -6.98
C ASP A 44 2.08 -2.14 -5.95
N VAL A 45 2.20 -2.49 -4.66
CA VAL A 45 1.82 -1.64 -3.52
C VAL A 45 2.77 -1.88 -2.35
N VAL A 46 3.11 -0.83 -1.62
CA VAL A 46 3.85 -0.94 -0.36
C VAL A 46 2.94 -0.57 0.81
N LEU A 47 2.85 -1.47 1.79
CA LEU A 47 2.22 -1.21 3.08
C LEU A 47 3.31 -0.87 4.10
N ALA A 48 3.29 0.37 4.58
CA ALA A 48 4.26 0.88 5.54
C ALA A 48 3.62 0.98 6.92
N LEU A 49 4.04 0.14 7.87
CA LEU A 49 3.54 0.19 9.24
C LEU A 49 4.25 1.28 10.04
N VAL A 50 3.46 2.15 10.66
CA VAL A 50 3.96 3.14 11.62
C VAL A 50 3.72 2.60 13.02
N GLN A 51 4.81 2.38 13.76
CA GLN A 51 4.74 2.06 15.18
C GLN A 51 4.66 3.34 16.02
N ARG A 52 4.25 3.21 17.28
CA ARG A 52 4.06 4.35 18.19
C ARG A 52 5.37 5.11 18.46
N GLU A 53 6.52 4.44 18.32
CA GLU A 53 7.86 5.00 18.53
C GLU A 53 8.52 5.48 17.22
N ASP A 54 7.95 5.11 16.06
CA ASP A 54 8.50 5.44 14.76
C ASP A 54 7.99 6.78 14.23
N SER A 55 8.90 7.53 13.62
CA SER A 55 8.52 8.73 12.89
C SER A 55 7.93 8.35 11.53
N VAL A 56 6.69 8.78 11.27
CA VAL A 56 5.99 8.58 9.98
C VAL A 56 6.84 8.94 8.78
N SER A 57 7.62 10.02 8.89
CA SER A 57 8.56 10.47 7.84
C SER A 57 9.64 9.44 7.53
N ARG A 58 10.19 8.78 8.55
CA ARG A 58 11.24 7.76 8.41
C ARG A 58 10.68 6.50 7.76
N VAL A 59 9.49 6.08 8.21
CA VAL A 59 8.76 4.93 7.66
C VAL A 59 8.40 5.17 6.19
N LEU A 60 7.84 6.35 5.86
CA LEU A 60 7.50 6.69 4.48
C LEU A 60 8.71 6.84 3.58
N GLN A 61 9.84 7.37 4.09
CA GLN A 61 11.07 7.46 3.33
C GLN A 61 11.64 6.08 3.01
N ALA A 62 11.69 5.18 4.00
CA ALA A 62 12.12 3.79 3.80
C ALA A 62 11.20 3.05 2.82
N ALA A 63 9.88 3.21 2.99
CA ALA A 63 8.89 2.64 2.09
C ALA A 63 9.00 3.20 0.67
N GLY A 64 9.19 4.50 0.51
CA GLY A 64 9.36 5.17 -0.79
C GLY A 64 10.61 4.69 -1.53
N ASN A 65 11.73 4.53 -0.82
CA ASN A 65 12.96 3.98 -1.39
C ASN A 65 12.79 2.55 -1.93
N ALA A 66 12.00 1.72 -1.24
CA ALA A 66 11.71 0.35 -1.68
C ALA A 66 10.58 0.27 -2.72
N ALA A 67 9.61 1.18 -2.67
CA ALA A 67 8.47 1.22 -3.56
C ALA A 67 8.86 1.54 -5.00
N GLY A 68 9.91 2.35 -5.20
CA GLY A 68 10.27 2.87 -6.52
C GLY A 68 9.16 3.74 -7.11
N GLN A 69 8.30 3.15 -7.94
CA GLN A 69 7.11 3.83 -8.51
C GLN A 69 5.78 3.35 -7.90
N ALA A 70 5.81 2.35 -7.02
CA ALA A 70 4.61 1.79 -6.42
C ALA A 70 3.98 2.78 -5.42
N PRO A 71 2.64 2.87 -5.36
CA PRO A 71 1.97 3.63 -4.32
C PRO A 71 2.27 3.06 -2.92
N VAL A 72 2.55 3.96 -1.98
CA VAL A 72 2.76 3.64 -0.57
C VAL A 72 1.48 3.93 0.22
N PHE A 73 0.99 2.95 0.96
CA PHE A 73 -0.10 3.09 1.91
C PHE A 73 0.44 2.93 3.33
N VAL A 74 -0.04 3.77 4.23
CA VAL A 74 0.43 3.78 5.62
C VAL A 74 -0.55 3.04 6.51
N LEU A 75 -0.06 2.03 7.23
CA LEU A 75 -0.81 1.37 8.29
C LEU A 75 -0.56 2.13 9.60
N LEU A 76 -1.63 2.68 10.16
CA LEU A 76 -1.61 3.44 11.41
C LEU A 76 -2.07 2.53 12.56
N PRO A 77 -1.45 2.64 13.74
CA PRO A 77 -1.80 1.80 14.88
C PRO A 77 -3.19 2.14 15.43
N PHE A 78 -3.64 3.39 15.23
CA PHE A 78 -4.97 3.88 15.60
C PHE A 78 -5.42 4.94 14.59
N GLU A 79 -6.73 5.23 14.58
CA GLU A 79 -7.28 6.28 13.75
C GLU A 79 -6.91 7.65 14.33
N ASP A 80 -6.00 8.35 13.66
CA ASP A 80 -5.58 9.70 14.02
C ASP A 80 -5.52 10.59 12.77
N GLU A 81 -6.33 11.63 12.75
CA GLU A 81 -6.42 12.55 11.62
C GLU A 81 -5.13 13.37 11.42
N ARG A 82 -4.41 13.72 12.50
CA ARG A 82 -3.15 14.46 12.37
C ARG A 82 -2.09 13.57 11.74
N LEU A 83 -2.01 12.33 12.20
CA LEU A 83 -1.10 11.32 11.67
C LEU A 83 -1.43 10.97 10.21
N ARG A 84 -2.72 10.85 9.89
CA ARG A 84 -3.21 10.66 8.52
C ARG A 84 -2.83 11.82 7.61
N ARG A 85 -3.09 13.07 8.03
CA ARG A 85 -2.71 14.26 7.26
C ARG A 85 -1.21 14.35 7.06
N LEU A 86 -0.43 14.05 8.09
CA LEU A 86 1.02 14.02 8.00
C LEU A 86 1.49 12.98 6.96
N ALA A 87 1.00 11.75 7.05
CA ALA A 87 1.32 10.69 6.09
C ALA A 87 0.98 11.09 4.64
N MET A 88 -0.21 11.65 4.42
CA MET A 88 -0.64 12.14 3.10
C MET A 88 0.24 13.28 2.60
N SER A 89 0.60 14.24 3.47
CA SER A 89 1.49 15.36 3.12
C SER A 89 2.90 14.91 2.72
N LEU A 90 3.33 13.75 3.23
CA LEU A 90 4.62 13.13 2.96
C LEU A 90 4.58 12.19 1.75
N GLY A 91 3.45 12.11 1.05
CA GLY A 91 3.31 11.36 -0.20
C GLY A 91 2.67 9.98 -0.07
N ALA A 92 2.08 9.64 1.09
CA ALA A 92 1.24 8.45 1.18
C ALA A 92 0.05 8.57 0.21
N ARG A 93 -0.28 7.48 -0.47
CA ARG A 93 -1.47 7.39 -1.34
C ARG A 93 -2.76 7.28 -0.52
N GLY A 94 -2.67 6.69 0.67
CA GLY A 94 -3.76 6.53 1.61
C GLY A 94 -3.28 5.94 2.92
N CYS A 95 -4.15 5.95 3.92
CA CYS A 95 -3.87 5.38 5.23
C CYS A 95 -4.98 4.41 5.64
N TYR A 96 -4.61 3.37 6.38
CA TYR A 96 -5.54 2.44 7.01
C TYR A 96 -5.17 2.29 8.48
N ALA A 97 -6.15 2.42 9.37
CA ALA A 97 -5.93 2.25 10.80
C ALA A 97 -6.26 0.80 11.21
N LEU A 98 -5.38 0.14 11.96
CA LEU A 98 -5.53 -1.26 12.36
C LEU A 98 -6.77 -1.52 13.24
N GLY A 99 -7.34 -0.48 13.86
CA GLY A 99 -8.61 -0.56 14.59
C GLY A 99 -9.88 -0.48 13.72
N THR A 100 -9.74 -0.35 12.40
CA THR A 100 -10.89 -0.23 11.48
C THR A 100 -11.26 -1.58 10.86
N PRO A 101 -12.49 -1.74 10.33
CA PRO A 101 -12.90 -2.98 9.69
C PRO A 101 -12.05 -3.31 8.46
N LEU A 102 -11.66 -4.58 8.36
CA LEU A 102 -10.83 -5.10 7.27
C LEU A 102 -11.43 -4.89 5.86
N GLU A 103 -12.75 -4.81 5.75
CA GLU A 103 -13.44 -4.52 4.49
C GLU A 103 -13.01 -3.16 3.90
N LEU A 104 -12.63 -2.20 4.74
CA LEU A 104 -12.07 -0.92 4.28
C LEU A 104 -10.68 -1.10 3.66
N LEU A 105 -9.86 -2.00 4.20
CA LEU A 105 -8.56 -2.34 3.60
C LEU A 105 -8.76 -3.00 2.23
N LYS A 106 -9.70 -3.95 2.12
CA LYS A 106 -10.05 -4.59 0.84
C LYS A 106 -10.54 -3.57 -0.19
N GLY A 107 -11.38 -2.62 0.24
CA GLY A 107 -11.85 -1.51 -0.59
C GLY A 107 -10.71 -0.60 -1.06
N LEU A 108 -9.78 -0.27 -0.16
CA LEU A 108 -8.57 0.50 -0.50
C LEU A 108 -7.74 -0.22 -1.56
N LEU A 109 -7.44 -1.50 -1.38
CA LEU A 109 -6.65 -2.28 -2.33
C LEU A 109 -7.33 -2.40 -3.70
N ARG A 110 -8.65 -2.54 -3.74
CA ARG A 110 -9.43 -2.51 -4.99
C ARG A 110 -9.32 -1.16 -5.69
N SER A 111 -9.40 -0.05 -4.95
CA SER A 111 -9.26 1.30 -5.53
C SER A 111 -7.87 1.53 -6.14
N VAL A 112 -6.84 0.85 -5.63
CA VAL A 112 -5.49 0.89 -6.22
C VAL A 112 -5.46 0.23 -7.58
N SER A 113 -6.16 -0.89 -7.76
CA SER A 113 -6.28 -1.54 -9.07
C SER A 113 -6.94 -0.65 -10.11
N ASP A 114 -7.99 0.07 -9.73
CA ASP A 114 -8.62 1.05 -10.63
C ASP A 114 -7.62 2.17 -11.00
N ALA A 115 -6.84 2.65 -10.03
CA ALA A 115 -5.83 3.68 -10.27
C ALA A 115 -4.64 3.19 -11.12
N LEU A 116 -4.23 1.93 -10.96
CA LEU A 116 -3.17 1.29 -11.76
C LEU A 116 -3.65 0.97 -13.18
N GLY A 117 -4.90 0.54 -13.35
CA GLY A 117 -5.53 0.32 -14.65
C GLY A 117 -5.56 1.60 -15.50
N MET A 118 -5.95 2.72 -14.89
CA MET A 118 -5.99 4.03 -15.55
C MET A 118 -4.60 4.57 -15.97
N ARG A 119 -3.51 4.06 -15.38
CA ARG A 119 -2.13 4.46 -15.74
C ARG A 119 -1.62 3.74 -16.98
N GLY A 120 -2.21 2.60 -17.35
CA GLY A 120 -1.90 1.87 -18.58
C GLY A 120 -2.50 2.48 -19.85
N GLU A 121 -3.53 3.33 -19.71
CA GLU A 121 -4.31 3.86 -20.85
C GLU A 121 -3.88 5.25 -21.33
N ARG A 122 -2.96 5.94 -20.65
CA ARG A 122 -2.47 7.28 -21.06
C ARG A 122 -1.32 7.27 -22.09
N GLY A 123 -1.14 6.16 -22.82
CA GLY A 123 0.00 5.94 -23.72
C GLY A 123 -0.31 5.81 -25.22
N ARG A 124 -1.57 5.95 -25.67
CA ARG A 124 -1.91 5.99 -27.10
C ARG A 124 -2.92 7.10 -27.39
N HIS A 125 -2.43 8.32 -27.51
CA HIS A 125 -2.96 9.24 -28.53
C HIS A 125 -1.85 9.35 -29.58
N GLU A 126 -1.74 8.31 -30.40
CA GLU A 126 -1.24 8.48 -31.76
C GLU A 126 -2.45 8.90 -32.59
N ASP A 127 -2.78 10.18 -32.58
CA ASP A 127 -3.57 10.77 -33.67
C ASP A 127 -2.58 11.42 -34.63
N GLY A 128 -2.13 10.62 -35.57
CA GLY A 128 -1.63 11.11 -36.84
C GLY A 128 -2.80 11.32 -37.78
N ALA A 129 -2.94 12.53 -38.30
CA ALA A 129 -3.29 12.87 -39.68
C ALA A 129 -3.15 14.38 -39.87
#